data_AF-A0A7K1TBL5-F1
#
_entry.id   AF-A0A7K1TBL5-F1
#
_cell.length_a   1.000
_cell.length_b   1.000
_cell.length_c   1.000
_cell.angle_alpha   90.00
_cell.angle_beta   90.00
_cell.angle_gamma   90.00
#
_symmetry.space_group_name_H-M   'P 1'
#
loop_
_entity.id
_entity.type
_entity.pdbx_description
1 polymer ?
#
loop_
_entity_poly.entity_id
_entity_poly.type
_entity_poly.pdbx_seq_one_letter_code
_entity_poly.pdbx_strand_id
1 'polypeptide(L)'
;MKLSFRTLTTLTILAQLGLAACVNTEREAATSSKEPRGDFTPPSGRGQRVGGATVLNTVRATHAFSDPKSPDTFVLQMRGPRILTSQLHLFVISSQGDTLRHEVLPARLLLDDPTLRDNQSASTRDKEISILRGMNAFFKPDHFVQPAVPTSATQPAELDTQTWASLRNDPRAVGFNYPSASGTSRLAYSRQLRRAILLNE
;
A
#
# COMPACT_ATOMS: atom_id res chain seq x y z
N MET A 1 57.65 7.83 38.92
CA MET A 1 57.65 8.56 40.20
C MET A 1 58.32 9.92 39.98
N LYS A 2 57.72 10.99 40.50
CA LYS A 2 58.05 12.44 40.38
C LYS A 2 57.32 13.23 39.28
N LEU A 3 56.28 13.93 39.75
CA LEU A 3 55.51 15.00 39.15
C LEU A 3 56.37 16.25 38.89
N SER A 4 55.93 17.11 37.97
CA SER A 4 55.98 18.56 38.22
C SER A 4 54.86 19.30 37.48
N PHE A 5 53.96 19.89 38.27
CA PHE A 5 52.92 20.84 37.90
C PHE A 5 53.49 22.25 37.98
N ARG A 6 53.24 23.12 36.98
CA ARG A 6 53.12 24.57 37.21
C ARG A 6 52.04 25.22 36.33
N THR A 7 51.14 25.85 37.06
CA THR A 7 50.02 26.76 36.80
C THR A 7 50.39 28.09 36.15
N LEU A 8 49.47 28.71 35.38
CA LEU A 8 48.78 30.00 35.66
C LEU A 8 48.06 30.52 34.37
N THR A 9 46.73 30.53 34.29
CA THR A 9 45.77 31.65 34.53
C THR A 9 45.95 32.92 33.66
N THR A 10 45.00 33.24 32.76
CA THR A 10 43.92 34.26 32.93
C THR A 10 43.23 34.65 31.61
N LEU A 11 41.90 34.46 31.59
CA LEU A 11 40.84 35.49 31.44
C LEU A 11 40.93 36.52 30.28
N THR A 12 40.04 36.42 29.27
CA THR A 12 39.07 37.50 28.96
C THR A 12 37.89 37.01 28.10
N ILE A 13 36.73 37.57 28.41
CA ILE A 13 35.36 37.27 27.99
C ILE A 13 35.00 38.13 26.76
N LEU A 14 34.24 37.60 25.79
CA LEU A 14 33.22 38.41 25.12
C LEU A 14 32.05 37.54 24.63
N ALA A 15 30.86 37.95 25.06
CA ALA A 15 29.56 37.37 24.76
C ALA A 15 29.09 37.73 23.34
N GLN A 16 28.45 36.79 22.64
CA GLN A 16 27.39 37.11 21.70
C GLN A 16 26.23 36.11 21.81
N LEU A 17 25.05 36.66 22.05
CA LEU A 17 23.76 36.00 22.04
C LEU A 17 23.38 35.61 20.61
N GLY A 18 22.82 34.41 20.45
CA GLY A 18 22.10 33.99 19.26
C GLY A 18 20.98 33.04 19.65
N LEU A 19 19.81 33.60 19.98
CA LEU A 19 18.56 32.85 20.14
C LEU A 19 18.08 32.40 18.75
N ALA A 20 18.34 31.15 18.38
CA ALA A 20 17.61 30.48 17.31
C ALA A 20 16.65 29.48 17.98
N ALA A 21 15.41 29.93 18.17
CA ALA A 21 14.29 29.06 18.49
C ALA A 21 13.98 28.20 17.25
N CYS A 22 14.37 26.92 17.30
CA CYS A 22 13.71 25.87 16.53
C CYS A 22 13.10 24.93 17.55
N VAL A 23 11.81 25.15 17.79
CA VAL A 23 10.96 24.28 18.60
C VAL A 23 10.97 22.89 17.95
N ASN A 24 11.62 21.94 18.61
CA ASN A 24 11.46 20.52 18.35
C ASN A 24 10.04 20.13 18.79
N THR A 25 9.11 20.03 17.84
CA THR A 25 7.82 19.36 18.08
C THR A 25 8.00 17.85 17.86
N GLU A 26 8.67 17.20 18.81
CA GLU A 26 8.67 15.74 18.96
C GLU A 26 8.04 15.39 20.32
N ARG A 27 6.71 15.49 20.45
CA ARG A 27 5.89 14.63 21.32
C ARG A 27 4.41 14.98 21.21
N GLU A 28 3.67 14.23 20.41
CA GLU A 28 2.26 13.89 20.66
C GLU A 28 1.83 12.78 19.69
N ALA A 29 2.33 11.57 19.95
CA ALA A 29 1.81 10.34 19.39
C ALA A 29 1.44 9.41 20.56
N ALA A 30 0.24 9.65 21.13
CA ALA A 30 -0.55 8.79 22.03
C ALA A 30 -1.62 9.72 22.63
N THR A 31 -2.93 9.64 22.39
CA THR A 31 -3.81 8.53 22.05
C THR A 31 -4.99 9.11 21.26
N SER A 32 -5.29 8.58 20.06
CA SER A 32 -6.54 8.92 19.37
C SER A 32 -7.17 7.64 18.83
N SER A 33 -8.17 7.15 19.55
CA SER A 33 -9.03 6.02 19.21
C SER A 33 -10.23 6.48 18.36
N LYS A 34 -9.98 7.26 17.32
CA LYS A 34 -11.01 7.66 16.36
C LYS A 34 -10.39 7.69 14.96
N GLU A 35 -10.84 6.76 14.12
CA GLU A 35 -10.56 6.77 12.68
C GLU A 35 -10.77 8.18 12.13
N PRO A 36 -9.76 8.81 11.48
CA PRO A 36 -10.05 9.95 10.66
C PRO A 36 -10.69 9.41 9.39
N ARG A 37 -12.03 9.50 9.32
CA ARG A 37 -12.68 9.70 8.03
C ARG A 37 -12.06 10.98 7.47
N GLY A 38 -11.05 10.82 6.62
CA GLY A 38 -10.48 11.93 5.89
C GLY A 38 -11.58 12.52 5.02
N ASP A 39 -12.12 13.65 5.44
CA ASP A 39 -12.97 14.46 4.60
C ASP A 39 -12.18 14.78 3.32
N PHE A 40 -12.70 14.30 2.19
CA PHE A 40 -12.14 14.60 0.88
C PHE A 40 -12.15 16.12 0.70
N THR A 41 -10.98 16.74 0.83
CA THR A 41 -10.79 18.15 0.48
C THR A 41 -10.35 18.19 -0.98
N PRO A 42 -11.22 18.61 -1.93
CA PRO A 42 -10.79 18.77 -3.30
C PRO A 42 -9.64 19.78 -3.37
N PRO A 43 -8.68 19.64 -4.29
CA PRO A 43 -7.55 20.56 -4.43
C PRO A 43 -8.07 21.99 -4.66
N SER A 44 -8.00 22.80 -3.61
CA SER A 44 -8.42 24.20 -3.59
C SER A 44 -7.29 25.11 -4.08
N GLY A 45 -6.86 24.87 -5.32
CA GLY A 45 -5.93 25.74 -6.04
C GLY A 45 -6.49 26.04 -7.42
N ARG A 46 -6.84 27.30 -7.69
CA ARG A 46 -7.14 27.76 -9.05
C ARG A 46 -5.92 27.48 -9.94
N GLY A 47 -5.96 26.39 -10.70
CA GLY A 47 -5.03 26.15 -11.81
C GLY A 47 -4.21 24.86 -11.80
N GLN A 48 -4.27 23.99 -10.78
CA GLN A 48 -3.69 22.65 -10.96
C GLN A 48 -4.59 21.84 -11.90
N ARG A 49 -4.13 21.70 -13.15
CA ARG A 49 -4.75 20.79 -14.12
C ARG A 49 -4.67 19.37 -13.55
N VAL A 50 -5.81 18.81 -13.17
CA VAL A 50 -5.91 17.39 -12.83
C VAL A 50 -5.43 16.58 -14.03
N GLY A 51 -4.41 15.75 -13.84
CA GLY A 51 -3.72 15.02 -14.88
C GLY A 51 -3.60 13.54 -14.54
N GLY A 52 -2.91 12.78 -15.39
CA GLY A 52 -2.71 11.33 -15.18
C GLY A 52 -2.01 10.97 -13.87
N ALA A 53 -1.21 11.88 -13.31
CA ALA A 53 -0.49 11.70 -12.04
C ALA A 53 -1.30 12.12 -10.80
N THR A 54 -2.45 12.76 -10.96
CA THR A 54 -3.26 13.24 -9.83
C THR A 54 -3.81 12.04 -9.05
N VAL A 55 -3.52 11.98 -7.76
CA VAL A 55 -4.08 10.97 -6.86
C VAL A 55 -5.47 11.43 -6.39
N LEU A 56 -6.50 10.68 -6.75
CA LEU A 56 -7.90 10.96 -6.39
C LEU A 56 -8.29 10.33 -5.05
N ASN A 57 -7.75 9.15 -4.76
CA ASN A 57 -8.01 8.42 -3.52
C ASN A 57 -6.83 7.48 -3.20
N THR A 58 -6.64 7.15 -1.94
CA THR A 58 -5.68 6.15 -1.48
C THR A 58 -6.27 5.37 -0.32
N VAL A 59 -6.27 4.04 -0.42
CA VAL A 59 -6.57 3.14 0.70
C VAL A 59 -5.33 2.33 1.05
N ARG A 60 -5.20 1.98 2.33
CA ARG A 60 -4.05 1.25 2.86
C ARG A 60 -4.51 0.19 3.84
N ALA A 61 -3.79 -0.92 3.89
CA ALA A 61 -3.95 -1.94 4.91
C ALA A 61 -2.58 -2.54 5.26
N THR A 62 -2.48 -3.12 6.45
CA THR A 62 -1.31 -3.88 6.88
C THR A 62 -1.69 -5.35 7.02
N HIS A 63 -0.92 -6.23 6.38
CA HIS A 63 -1.18 -7.67 6.43
C HIS A 63 0.15 -8.44 6.45
N ALA A 64 0.20 -9.51 7.24
CA ALA A 64 1.30 -10.45 7.21
C ALA A 64 1.23 -11.27 5.92
N PHE A 65 2.02 -10.88 4.91
CA PHE A 65 2.02 -11.50 3.59
C PHE A 65 3.35 -12.19 3.29
N SER A 66 4.46 -11.45 3.38
CA SER A 66 5.82 -11.99 3.19
C SER A 66 6.36 -12.68 4.44
N ASP A 67 6.15 -12.08 5.62
CA ASP A 67 6.61 -12.57 6.92
C ASP A 67 5.48 -12.55 7.96
N PRO A 68 5.22 -13.65 8.69
CA PRO A 68 4.21 -13.69 9.76
C PRO A 68 4.49 -12.77 10.96
N LYS A 69 5.75 -12.34 11.16
CA LYS A 69 6.17 -11.51 12.29
C LYS A 69 6.27 -10.02 11.96
N SER A 70 6.41 -9.68 10.69
CA SER A 70 6.51 -8.29 10.25
C SER A 70 5.49 -8.03 9.12
N PRO A 71 4.40 -7.31 9.40
CA PRO A 71 3.37 -7.08 8.41
C PRO A 71 3.87 -6.18 7.27
N ASP A 72 3.41 -6.49 6.07
CA ASP A 72 3.64 -5.69 4.87
C ASP A 72 2.57 -4.61 4.74
N THR A 73 2.87 -3.54 4.01
CA THR A 73 1.94 -2.46 3.70
C THR A 73 1.37 -2.64 2.30
N PHE A 74 0.06 -2.78 2.22
CA PHE A 74 -0.71 -2.79 0.99
C PHE A 74 -1.26 -1.39 0.73
N VAL A 75 -1.09 -0.88 -0.48
CA VAL A 75 -1.56 0.45 -0.89
C VAL A 75 -2.28 0.35 -2.22
N LEU A 76 -3.49 0.88 -2.31
CA LEU A 76 -4.19 1.05 -3.57
C LEU A 76 -4.43 2.54 -3.79
N GLN A 77 -3.82 3.09 -4.83
CA GLN A 77 -3.97 4.49 -5.20
C GLN A 77 -4.78 4.63 -6.48
N MET A 78 -5.83 5.43 -6.45
CA MET A 78 -6.55 5.82 -7.66
C MET A 78 -5.88 7.07 -8.25
N ARG A 79 -5.39 6.97 -9.49
CA ARG A 79 -4.69 8.04 -10.20
C ARG A 79 -5.37 8.37 -11.52
N GLY A 80 -5.57 9.66 -11.77
CA GLY A 80 -6.14 10.17 -13.02
C GLY A 80 -7.08 11.35 -12.80
N PRO A 81 -7.71 11.86 -13.88
CA PRO A 81 -8.54 13.05 -13.82
C PRO A 81 -9.98 12.79 -13.34
N ARG A 82 -10.49 11.55 -13.45
CA ARG A 82 -11.87 11.15 -13.11
C ARG A 82 -11.90 9.71 -12.61
N ILE A 83 -12.83 9.38 -11.70
CA ILE A 83 -12.94 8.04 -11.09
C ILE A 83 -13.20 6.95 -12.14
N LEU A 84 -14.08 7.17 -13.11
CA LEU A 84 -14.42 6.15 -14.12
C LEU A 84 -13.32 5.90 -15.16
N THR A 85 -12.33 6.78 -15.27
CA THR A 85 -11.24 6.66 -16.26
C THR A 85 -9.87 6.63 -15.59
N SER A 86 -9.82 6.52 -14.26
CA SER A 86 -8.59 6.46 -13.50
C SER A 86 -8.00 5.05 -13.54
N GLN A 87 -6.71 4.99 -13.21
CA GLN A 87 -5.98 3.77 -12.97
C GLN A 87 -5.83 3.57 -11.47
N LEU A 88 -5.85 2.32 -11.04
CA LEU A 88 -5.52 1.87 -9.70
C LEU A 88 -4.09 1.37 -9.72
N HIS A 89 -3.26 1.95 -8.88
CA HIS A 89 -1.91 1.48 -8.62
C HIS A 89 -1.92 0.69 -7.32
N LEU A 90 -1.79 -0.62 -7.42
CA LEU A 90 -1.64 -1.51 -6.27
C LEU A 90 -0.16 -1.69 -5.99
N PHE A 91 0.27 -1.36 -4.76
CA PHE A 91 1.60 -1.61 -4.25
C PHE A 91 1.53 -2.57 -3.07
N VAL A 92 2.46 -3.51 -3.04
CA VAL A 92 2.76 -4.32 -1.85
C VAL A 92 4.18 -4.00 -1.43
N ILE A 93 4.33 -3.46 -0.23
CA ILE A 93 5.59 -2.94 0.28
C ILE A 93 5.97 -3.76 1.52
N SER A 94 7.18 -4.31 1.54
CA SER A 94 7.65 -5.10 2.67
C SER A 94 7.79 -4.25 3.94
N SER A 95 7.89 -4.91 5.09
CA SER A 95 8.23 -4.23 6.35
C SER A 95 9.57 -3.50 6.32
N GLN A 96 10.49 -3.87 5.42
CA GLN A 96 11.76 -3.20 5.19
C GLN A 96 11.67 -2.00 4.22
N GLY A 97 10.51 -1.80 3.57
CA GLY A 97 10.30 -0.73 2.60
C GLY A 97 10.51 -1.13 1.13
N ASP A 98 10.79 -2.40 0.84
CA ASP A 98 10.98 -2.89 -0.52
C ASP A 98 9.63 -3.04 -1.24
N THR A 99 9.56 -2.66 -2.52
CA THR A 99 8.36 -2.93 -3.32
C THR A 99 8.36 -4.39 -3.76
N LEU A 100 7.52 -5.21 -3.12
CA LEU A 100 7.34 -6.63 -3.46
C LEU A 100 6.53 -6.81 -4.76
N ARG A 101 5.57 -5.91 -5.00
CA ARG A 101 4.76 -5.89 -6.22
C ARG A 101 4.24 -4.50 -6.53
N HIS A 102 4.13 -4.19 -7.81
CA HIS A 102 3.38 -3.07 -8.33
C HIS A 102 2.51 -3.53 -9.51
N GLU A 103 1.20 -3.27 -9.42
CA GLU A 103 0.22 -3.51 -10.49
C GLU A 103 -0.47 -2.21 -10.89
N VAL A 104 -0.90 -2.14 -12.16
CA VAL A 104 -1.73 -1.06 -12.67
C VAL A 104 -3.00 -1.66 -13.28
N LEU A 105 -4.15 -1.28 -12.73
CA LEU A 105 -5.46 -1.84 -13.04
C LEU A 105 -6.45 -0.73 -13.39
N PRO A 106 -7.36 -0.88 -14.36
CA PRO A 106 -8.40 0.12 -14.56
C PRO A 106 -9.37 0.16 -13.37
N ALA A 107 -9.76 1.35 -12.91
CA ALA A 107 -10.67 1.51 -11.76
C ALA A 107 -12.03 0.83 -11.94
N ARG A 108 -12.44 0.63 -13.20
CA ARG A 108 -13.69 -0.07 -13.55
C ARG A 108 -13.73 -1.54 -13.12
N LEU A 109 -12.58 -2.16 -12.81
CA LEU A 109 -12.56 -3.52 -12.25
C LEU A 109 -13.19 -3.59 -10.85
N LEU A 110 -13.35 -2.45 -10.17
CA LEU A 110 -14.03 -2.39 -8.87
C LEU A 110 -15.56 -2.25 -9.00
N LEU A 111 -16.10 -2.29 -10.22
CA LEU A 111 -17.55 -2.42 -10.45
C LEU A 111 -17.94 -3.89 -10.27
N ASP A 112 -18.23 -4.27 -9.04
CA ASP A 112 -18.65 -5.61 -8.63
C ASP A 112 -20.10 -5.92 -9.01
N ASP A 113 -20.97 -4.91 -9.00
CA ASP A 113 -22.38 -5.01 -9.36
C ASP A 113 -22.58 -5.14 -10.88
N PRO A 114 -23.05 -6.29 -11.41
CA PRO A 114 -23.32 -6.47 -12.83
C PRO A 114 -24.34 -5.48 -13.38
N THR A 115 -25.30 -5.04 -12.56
CA THR A 115 -26.34 -4.09 -12.95
C THR A 115 -25.79 -2.68 -13.18
N LEU A 116 -24.62 -2.36 -12.62
CA LEU A 116 -23.92 -1.09 -12.85
C LEU A 116 -22.85 -1.24 -13.95
N ARG A 117 -22.16 -2.39 -13.98
CA ARG A 117 -21.09 -2.66 -14.94
C ARG A 117 -21.62 -2.79 -16.36
N ASP A 118 -22.66 -3.59 -16.57
CA ASP A 118 -23.12 -4.00 -17.89
C ASP A 118 -24.25 -3.09 -18.43
N ASN A 119 -24.87 -2.30 -17.54
CA ASN A 119 -25.91 -1.35 -17.89
C ASN A 119 -25.33 -0.01 -18.36
N GLN A 120 -25.57 0.32 -19.64
CA GLN A 120 -25.16 1.60 -20.22
C GLN A 120 -25.96 2.79 -19.67
N SER A 121 -27.19 2.56 -19.20
CA SER A 121 -28.08 3.58 -18.65
C SER A 121 -27.86 3.83 -17.15
N ALA A 122 -27.01 3.04 -16.48
CA ALA A 122 -26.69 3.26 -15.07
C ALA A 122 -25.99 4.62 -14.87
N SER A 123 -26.39 5.33 -13.82
CA SER A 123 -25.88 6.67 -13.51
C SER A 123 -24.36 6.66 -13.33
N THR A 124 -23.69 7.69 -13.88
CA THR A 124 -22.25 7.91 -13.65
C THR A 124 -21.94 7.97 -12.15
N ARG A 125 -22.79 8.65 -11.37
CA ARG A 125 -22.61 8.80 -9.92
C ARG A 125 -22.65 7.46 -9.20
N ASP A 126 -23.56 6.56 -9.58
CA ASP A 126 -23.71 5.26 -8.92
C ASP A 126 -22.52 4.35 -9.21
N LYS A 127 -22.00 4.39 -10.45
CA LYS A 127 -20.76 3.70 -10.83
C LYS A 127 -19.57 4.21 -10.03
N GLU A 128 -19.44 5.54 -9.88
CA GLU A 128 -18.37 6.14 -9.09
C GLU A 128 -18.46 5.75 -7.60
N ILE A 129 -19.67 5.76 -7.02
CA ILE A 129 -19.90 5.31 -5.64
C ILE A 129 -19.56 3.83 -5.46
N SER A 130 -19.94 2.95 -6.41
CA SER A 130 -19.56 1.54 -6.40
C SER A 130 -18.04 1.36 -6.43
N ILE A 131 -17.32 2.06 -7.30
CA ILE A 131 -15.85 2.00 -7.36
C ILE A 131 -15.22 2.43 -6.03
N LEU A 132 -15.68 3.54 -5.43
CA LEU A 132 -15.15 4.01 -4.15
C LEU A 132 -15.42 3.03 -3.01
N ARG A 133 -16.59 2.38 -3.00
CA ARG A 133 -16.89 1.27 -2.07
C ARG A 133 -15.96 0.09 -2.30
N GLY A 134 -15.75 -0.29 -3.56
CA GLY A 134 -14.81 -1.34 -3.94
C GLY A 134 -13.38 -1.05 -3.48
N MET A 135 -12.91 0.20 -3.57
CA MET A 135 -11.61 0.59 -3.01
C MET A 135 -11.56 0.36 -1.50
N ASN A 136 -12.57 0.82 -0.76
CA ASN A 136 -12.61 0.66 0.69
C ASN A 136 -12.71 -0.81 1.13
N ALA A 137 -13.22 -1.69 0.26
CA ALA A 137 -13.30 -3.12 0.48
C ALA A 137 -12.07 -3.89 -0.05
N PHE A 138 -11.19 -3.25 -0.81
CA PHE A 138 -10.16 -3.93 -1.61
C PHE A 138 -9.16 -4.74 -0.79
N PHE A 139 -8.92 -4.35 0.47
CA PHE A 139 -8.00 -5.06 1.38
C PHE A 139 -8.73 -5.70 2.56
N LYS A 140 -9.99 -6.12 2.38
CA LYS A 140 -10.68 -6.84 3.44
C LYS A 140 -9.99 -8.15 3.78
N PRO A 141 -10.05 -8.62 5.05
CA PRO A 141 -9.38 -9.84 5.48
C PRO A 141 -9.79 -11.10 4.71
N ASP A 142 -11.01 -11.17 4.19
CA ASP A 142 -11.52 -12.29 3.39
C ASP A 142 -10.87 -12.41 1.99
N HIS A 143 -10.22 -11.34 1.52
CA HIS A 143 -9.39 -11.38 0.32
C HIS A 143 -8.02 -12.00 0.57
N PHE A 144 -7.63 -12.23 1.82
CA PHE A 144 -6.40 -12.91 2.18
C PHE A 144 -6.67 -14.37 2.52
N VAL A 145 -6.00 -15.29 1.84
CA VAL A 145 -6.20 -16.73 1.98
C VAL A 145 -4.91 -17.45 2.35
N GLN A 146 -5.04 -18.53 3.12
CA GLN A 146 -3.93 -19.40 3.49
C GLN A 146 -4.43 -20.86 3.50
N PRO A 147 -3.77 -21.78 2.78
CA PRO A 147 -2.58 -21.57 1.95
C PRO A 147 -2.88 -20.74 0.69
N ALA A 148 -1.87 -20.05 0.15
CA ALA A 148 -1.99 -19.25 -1.06
C ALA A 148 -2.42 -20.07 -2.29
N VAL A 149 -2.01 -21.34 -2.33
CA VAL A 149 -2.36 -22.30 -3.36
C VAL A 149 -3.07 -23.48 -2.69
N PRO A 150 -4.35 -23.75 -3.02
CA PRO A 150 -5.03 -24.91 -2.46
C PRO A 150 -4.45 -26.21 -3.02
N THR A 151 -4.51 -27.29 -2.24
CA THR A 151 -3.91 -28.59 -2.61
C THR A 151 -4.47 -29.17 -3.91
N SER A 152 -5.72 -28.84 -4.25
CA SER A 152 -6.39 -29.25 -5.48
C SER A 152 -6.04 -28.39 -6.71
N ALA A 153 -5.31 -27.29 -6.55
CA ALA A 153 -5.00 -26.40 -7.66
C ALA A 153 -4.07 -27.09 -8.68
N THR A 154 -4.35 -26.81 -9.95
CA THR A 154 -3.50 -27.16 -11.08
C THR A 154 -2.48 -26.05 -11.34
N GLN A 155 -1.31 -26.41 -11.83
CA GLN A 155 -0.29 -25.44 -12.19
C GLN A 155 -0.77 -24.56 -13.35
N PRO A 156 -0.72 -23.22 -13.23
CA PRO A 156 -0.97 -22.31 -14.34
C PRO A 156 0.07 -22.52 -15.46
N ALA A 157 -0.35 -22.43 -16.72
CA ALA A 157 0.52 -22.69 -17.88
C ALA A 157 1.68 -21.70 -17.97
N GLU A 158 1.49 -20.48 -17.47
CA GLU A 158 2.46 -19.39 -17.50
C GLU A 158 3.51 -19.50 -16.38
N LEU A 159 3.29 -20.38 -15.41
CA LEU A 159 4.15 -20.51 -14.24
C LEU A 159 5.10 -21.70 -14.38
N ASP A 160 6.39 -21.50 -14.10
CA ASP A 160 7.37 -22.58 -14.12
C ASP A 160 7.18 -23.54 -12.93
N THR A 161 7.60 -24.79 -13.12
CA THR A 161 7.42 -25.87 -12.13
C THR A 161 8.11 -25.58 -10.80
N GLN A 162 9.25 -24.89 -10.81
CA GLN A 162 9.98 -24.56 -9.58
C GLN A 162 9.24 -23.48 -8.78
N THR A 163 8.77 -22.42 -9.44
CA THR A 163 7.98 -21.37 -8.81
C THR A 163 6.66 -21.94 -8.27
N TRP A 164 5.98 -22.79 -9.04
CA TRP A 164 4.76 -23.46 -8.60
C TRP A 164 4.99 -24.35 -7.37
N ALA A 165 6.03 -25.20 -7.41
CA ALA A 165 6.38 -26.07 -6.29
C ALA A 165 6.74 -25.25 -5.03
N SER A 166 7.43 -24.12 -5.19
CA SER A 166 7.79 -23.25 -4.07
C SER A 166 6.58 -22.71 -3.30
N LEU A 167 5.48 -22.42 -4.02
CA LEU A 167 4.22 -21.98 -3.42
C LEU A 167 3.44 -23.13 -2.82
N ARG A 168 3.32 -24.25 -3.55
CA ARG A 168 2.53 -25.41 -3.12
C ARG A 168 3.12 -26.11 -1.90
N ASN A 169 4.45 -26.11 -1.78
CA ASN A 169 5.16 -26.74 -0.66
C ASN A 169 5.19 -25.86 0.60
N ASP A 170 4.74 -24.60 0.53
CA ASP A 170 4.63 -23.71 1.69
C ASP A 170 3.15 -23.54 2.11
N PRO A 171 2.64 -24.33 3.06
CA PRO A 171 1.26 -24.20 3.55
C PRO A 171 1.03 -22.90 4.34
N ARG A 172 2.10 -22.16 4.66
CA ARG A 172 2.04 -20.85 5.32
C ARG A 172 2.15 -19.70 4.33
N ALA A 173 2.22 -19.97 3.04
CA ALA A 173 2.15 -18.91 2.03
C ALA A 173 0.77 -18.25 2.10
N VAL A 174 0.75 -16.92 2.09
CA VAL A 174 -0.48 -16.13 2.07
C VAL A 174 -0.76 -15.68 0.64
N GLY A 175 -2.00 -15.82 0.21
CA GLY A 175 -2.53 -15.33 -1.05
C GLY A 175 -3.38 -14.09 -0.83
N PHE A 176 -3.36 -13.15 -1.77
CA PHE A 176 -4.24 -11.99 -1.82
C PHE A 176 -5.03 -12.00 -3.13
N ASN A 177 -6.35 -12.16 -3.02
CA ASN A 177 -7.28 -12.17 -4.15
C ASN A 177 -7.74 -10.74 -4.48
N TYR A 178 -7.79 -10.41 -5.76
CA TYR A 178 -8.30 -9.11 -6.20
C TYR A 178 -8.86 -9.16 -7.63
N PRO A 179 -9.76 -8.23 -7.99
CA PRO A 179 -10.31 -8.17 -9.35
C PRO A 179 -9.24 -7.88 -10.40
N SER A 180 -9.37 -8.54 -11.54
CA SER A 180 -8.48 -8.45 -12.70
C SER A 180 -9.25 -8.54 -14.01
N ALA A 181 -8.60 -8.28 -15.14
CA ALA A 181 -9.25 -8.33 -16.45
C ALA A 181 -9.81 -9.72 -16.81
N SER A 182 -9.20 -10.80 -16.31
CA SER A 182 -9.65 -12.18 -16.52
C SER A 182 -10.69 -12.67 -15.48
N GLY A 183 -11.06 -11.82 -14.51
CA GLY A 183 -11.89 -12.21 -13.38
C GLY A 183 -11.16 -11.94 -12.06
N THR A 184 -10.68 -12.98 -11.39
CA THR A 184 -9.96 -12.86 -10.12
C THR A 184 -8.50 -13.24 -10.31
N SER A 185 -7.60 -12.38 -9.86
CA SER A 185 -6.17 -12.68 -9.77
C SER A 185 -5.78 -12.92 -8.32
N ARG A 186 -4.74 -13.73 -8.11
CA ARG A 186 -4.16 -13.95 -6.78
C ARG A 186 -2.67 -13.59 -6.77
N LEU A 187 -2.27 -12.71 -5.85
CA LEU A 187 -0.86 -12.54 -5.51
C LEU A 187 -0.48 -13.51 -4.40
N ALA A 188 0.61 -14.24 -4.57
CA ALA A 188 1.13 -15.18 -3.57
C ALA A 188 2.61 -14.90 -3.30
N TYR A 189 3.04 -14.90 -2.05
CA TYR A 189 4.46 -14.73 -1.73
C TYR A 189 5.19 -16.07 -1.63
N SER A 190 6.24 -16.25 -2.44
CA SER A 190 7.16 -17.38 -2.27
C SER A 190 8.31 -16.95 -1.39
N ARG A 191 8.39 -17.52 -0.17
CA ARG A 191 9.51 -17.26 0.75
C ARG A 191 10.83 -17.82 0.24
N GLN A 192 10.78 -18.95 -0.46
CA GLN A 192 11.95 -19.58 -1.06
C GLN A 192 12.56 -18.68 -2.15
N LEU A 193 11.72 -18.02 -2.96
CA LEU A 193 12.15 -17.13 -4.04
C LEU A 193 12.23 -15.66 -3.62
N ARG A 194 11.77 -15.32 -2.41
CA ARG A 194 11.69 -13.97 -1.84
C ARG A 194 11.02 -12.95 -2.76
N ARG A 195 9.91 -13.35 -3.40
CA ARG A 195 9.15 -12.49 -4.31
C ARG A 195 7.66 -12.80 -4.30
N ALA A 196 6.85 -11.79 -4.63
CA ALA A 196 5.44 -11.95 -4.93
C ALA A 196 5.25 -12.49 -6.35
N ILE A 197 4.39 -13.48 -6.50
CA ILE A 197 4.07 -14.18 -7.74
C ILE A 197 2.60 -13.94 -8.04
N LEU A 198 2.31 -13.62 -9.29
CA LEU A 198 0.95 -13.48 -9.78
C LEU A 198 0.45 -14.84 -10.28
N LEU A 199 -0.71 -15.26 -9.78
CA LEU A 199 -1.46 -16.41 -10.22
C LEU A 199 -2.72 -15.87 -10.91
N ASN A 200 -2.82 -16.08 -12.21
CA ASN A 200 -4.04 -15.83 -12.96
C ASN A 200 -4.85 -17.12 -12.91
N GLU A 201 -6.04 -17.07 -12.29
CA GLU A 201 -7.02 -18.17 -12.32
C GLU A 201 -8.02 -17.97 -13.47
#